data_AF-A0A968MQ95-F1
#
_entry.id   AF-A0A968MQ95-F1
#
_cell.length_a   1.000
_cell.length_b   1.000
_cell.length_c   1.000
_cell.angle_alpha   90.00
_cell.angle_beta   90.00
_cell.angle_gamma   90.00
#
_symmetry.space_group_name_H-M   'P 1'
#
loop_
_entity.id
_entity.type
_entity.pdbx_description
1 polymer ?
#
loop_
_entity_poly.entity_id
_entity_poly.type
_entity_poly.pdbx_seq_one_letter_code
_entity_poly.pdbx_strand_id
1 'polypeptide(L)'
;MSAYTIALRDNTNEHFKQLQTGISNIVNFILTRFTIDEAITCAAKAAYLSVMLQKDELPEIKRFSNLAQIKDFEITYPTYNKLNKLKKINPEAFYYFYKAIELRNI
;
A
#
# COMPACT_ATOMS: atom_id res chain seq x y z
N MET A 1 9.62 5.76 11.78
CA MET A 1 9.47 4.85 12.93
C MET A 1 8.02 4.42 13.15
N SER A 2 7.04 5.32 13.13
CA SER A 2 5.63 5.02 13.44
C SER A 2 4.96 3.97 12.53
N ALA A 3 5.28 3.95 11.23
CA ALA A 3 4.74 2.96 10.28
C ALA A 3 5.25 1.53 10.53
N TYR A 4 6.48 1.40 11.04
CA TYR A 4 7.08 0.10 11.38
C TYR A 4 6.41 -0.52 12.62
N THR A 5 6.06 0.31 13.60
CA THR A 5 5.38 -0.10 14.83
C THR A 5 3.96 -0.65 14.56
N ILE A 6 3.23 -0.07 13.59
CA ILE A 6 1.91 -0.60 13.17
C ILE A 6 2.05 -1.99 12.54
N ALA A 7 3.07 -2.21 11.72
CA ALA A 7 3.29 -3.47 11.01
C ALA A 7 3.65 -4.64 11.94
N LEU A 8 4.27 -4.36 13.09
CA LEU A 8 4.66 -5.38 14.08
C LEU A 8 3.51 -5.84 14.99
N ARG A 9 2.37 -5.13 15.02
CA ARG A 9 1.23 -5.41 15.91
C ARG A 9 1.64 -5.63 17.38
N ASP A 10 2.64 -4.87 17.81
CA ASP A 10 3.19 -5.02 19.15
C ASP A 10 2.32 -4.30 20.18
N ASN A 11 1.45 -5.07 20.84
CA ASN A 11 0.55 -4.59 21.89
C ASN A 11 1.27 -4.13 23.17
N THR A 12 2.59 -4.34 23.29
CA THR A 12 3.36 -3.87 24.45
C THR A 12 3.79 -2.40 24.30
N ASN A 13 3.78 -1.86 23.09
CA ASN A 13 4.22 -0.51 22.80
C ASN A 13 3.08 0.52 22.98
N GLU A 14 3.28 1.54 23.80
CA GLU A 14 2.27 2.59 24.05
C GLU A 14 1.91 3.39 22.80
N HIS A 15 2.86 3.63 21.88
CA HIS A 15 2.58 4.31 20.62
C HIS A 15 1.67 3.48 19.72
N PHE A 16 1.81 2.14 19.75
CA PHE A 16 0.90 1.25 19.02
C PHE A 16 -0.51 1.30 19.61
N LYS A 17 -0.65 1.30 20.95
CA LYS A 17 -1.96 1.44 21.61
C LYS A 17 -2.65 2.76 21.28
N GLN A 18 -1.89 3.86 21.25
CA GLN A 18 -2.43 5.17 20.88
C GLN A 18 -2.90 5.19 19.42
N LEU A 19 -2.11 4.63 18.49
CA LEU A 19 -2.49 4.52 17.09
C LEU A 19 -3.72 3.62 16.90
N GLN A 20 -3.77 2.48 17.58
CA GLN A 20 -4.91 1.56 17.56
C GLN A 20 -6.18 2.23 18.11
N THR A 21 -6.07 3.00 19.20
CA THR A 21 -7.18 3.76 19.78
C THR A 21 -7.68 4.83 18.82
N GLY A 22 -6.76 5.56 18.18
CA GLY A 22 -7.10 6.53 17.14
C GLY A 22 -7.85 5.90 15.96
N ILE A 23 -7.39 4.73 15.49
CA ILE A 23 -8.06 3.97 14.43
C ILE A 23 -9.47 3.57 14.86
N SER A 24 -9.64 2.93 16.03
CA SER A 24 -10.95 2.50 16.54
C SER A 24 -11.94 3.66 16.73
N ASN A 25 -11.48 4.81 17.20
CA ASN A 25 -12.32 5.99 17.39
C ASN A 25 -12.80 6.55 16.06
N ILE A 26 -11.98 6.49 15.00
CA ILE A 26 -12.34 7.02 13.68
C ILE A 26 -13.37 6.14 12.97
N VAL A 27 -13.41 4.82 13.24
CA VAL A 27 -14.31 3.86 12.57
C VAL A 27 -15.78 4.28 12.65
N ASN A 28 -16.22 4.86 13.76
CA ASN A 28 -17.62 5.29 13.96
C ASN A 28 -17.98 6.60 13.25
N PHE A 29 -16.99 7.36 12.76
CA PHE A 29 -17.18 8.62 12.04
C PHE A 29 -16.97 8.48 10.53
N ILE A 30 -16.61 7.29 10.04
CA ILE A 30 -16.51 7.02 8.61
C ILE A 30 -17.93 6.72 8.09
N LEU A 31 -18.44 7.56 7.19
CA LEU A 31 -19.78 7.42 6.58
C LEU A 31 -19.99 6.09 5.81
N THR A 32 -18.90 5.38 5.52
CA THR A 32 -18.89 4.14 4.75
C THR A 32 -17.87 3.19 5.36
N ARG A 33 -18.14 1.87 5.34
CA ARG A 33 -17.17 0.85 5.78
C ARG A 33 -15.87 1.04 5.01
N PHE A 34 -14.84 1.54 5.69
CA PHE A 34 -13.47 1.56 5.17
C PHE A 34 -12.76 0.31 5.67
N THR A 35 -12.67 -0.67 4.80
CA THR A 35 -12.06 -1.97 5.08
C THR A 35 -10.55 -1.90 4.99
N ILE A 36 -9.87 -2.89 5.60
CA ILE A 36 -8.41 -3.01 5.52
C ILE A 36 -7.95 -3.13 4.05
N ASP A 37 -8.73 -3.77 3.19
CA ASP A 37 -8.43 -3.88 1.76
C ASP A 37 -8.44 -2.52 1.05
N GLU A 38 -9.41 -1.66 1.36
CA GLU A 38 -9.45 -0.29 0.82
C GLU A 38 -8.28 0.55 1.34
N ALA A 39 -7.91 0.38 2.62
CA ALA A 39 -6.73 1.01 3.19
C ALA A 39 -5.44 0.59 2.45
N ILE A 40 -5.32 -0.69 2.11
CA ILE A 40 -4.19 -1.22 1.35
C ILE A 40 -4.15 -0.61 -0.07
N THR A 41 -5.29 -0.53 -0.77
CA THR A 41 -5.36 0.10 -2.09
C THR A 41 -4.98 1.58 -2.04
N CYS A 42 -5.47 2.32 -1.05
CA CYS A 42 -5.11 3.73 -0.85
C CYS A 42 -3.63 3.91 -0.55
N ALA A 43 -3.05 3.06 0.31
CA ALA A 43 -1.62 3.08 0.61
C ALA A 43 -0.77 2.80 -0.64
N ALA A 44 -1.18 1.85 -1.49
CA ALA A 44 -0.50 1.53 -2.73
C ALA A 44 -0.50 2.73 -3.71
N LYS A 45 -1.65 3.40 -3.86
CA LYS A 45 -1.78 4.62 -4.67
C LYS A 45 -0.92 5.76 -4.15
N ALA A 46 -0.93 5.98 -2.83
CA ALA A 46 -0.12 7.01 -2.18
C ALA A 46 1.39 6.75 -2.36
N ALA A 47 1.82 5.49 -2.26
CA ALA A 47 3.21 5.11 -2.51
C ALA A 47 3.62 5.36 -3.96
N TYR A 48 2.78 4.98 -4.93
CA TYR A 48 3.02 5.25 -6.35
C TYR A 48 3.16 6.75 -6.62
N LEU A 49 2.23 7.58 -6.13
CA LEU A 49 2.28 9.02 -6.28
C LEU A 49 3.52 9.64 -5.61
N SER A 50 3.91 9.14 -4.44
CA SER A 50 5.07 9.63 -3.72
C SER A 50 6.38 9.36 -4.47
N VAL A 51 6.52 8.20 -5.12
CA VAL A 51 7.67 7.90 -5.98
C VAL A 51 7.64 8.76 -7.24
N MET A 52 6.46 8.98 -7.80
CA MET A 52 6.26 9.79 -8.99
C MET A 52 6.63 11.25 -8.77
N LEU A 53 6.27 11.83 -7.61
CA LEU A 53 6.62 13.20 -7.22
C LEU A 53 8.12 13.39 -6.97
N GLN A 54 8.87 12.31 -6.74
CA GLN A 54 10.34 12.37 -6.57
C GLN A 54 11.09 12.38 -7.91
N LYS A 55 10.40 12.22 -9.05
CA LYS A 55 11.01 12.31 -10.37
C LYS A 55 10.95 13.76 -10.87
N ASP A 56 12.03 14.21 -11.50
CA ASP A 56 12.13 15.55 -12.10
C ASP A 56 11.07 15.80 -13.19
N GLU A 57 10.71 14.76 -13.94
CA GLU A 57 9.61 14.80 -14.90
C GLU A 57 8.43 14.00 -14.34
N LEU A 58 7.26 14.63 -14.28
CA LEU A 58 6.00 13.96 -13.94
C LEU A 58 5.59 13.05 -15.12
N PRO A 59 5.72 11.71 -15.02
CA PRO A 59 5.25 10.84 -16.09
C PRO A 59 3.71 10.89 -16.19
N GLU A 60 3.11 10.33 -17.24
CA GLU A 60 1.66 10.15 -17.25
C GLU A 60 1.21 9.15 -16.16
N ILE A 61 0.13 9.49 -15.45
CA ILE A 61 -0.44 8.62 -14.42
C ILE A 61 -1.06 7.39 -15.09
N LYS A 62 -0.38 6.25 -15.03
CA LYS A 62 -0.92 4.97 -15.50
C LYS A 62 -1.90 4.40 -14.48
N ARG A 63 -3.20 4.42 -14.83
CA ARG A 63 -4.26 3.85 -14.00
C ARG A 63 -4.35 2.34 -14.19
N PHE A 64 -4.73 1.63 -13.13
CA PHE A 64 -5.07 0.21 -13.24
C PHE A 64 -6.36 0.07 -14.04
N SER A 65 -6.32 -0.66 -15.16
CA SER A 65 -7.49 -0.84 -16.03
C SER A 65 -7.95 -2.27 -16.11
N ASN A 66 -7.04 -3.25 -16.04
CA ASN A 66 -7.43 -4.64 -16.21
C ASN A 66 -6.53 -5.64 -15.46
N LEU A 67 -7.15 -6.69 -14.95
CA LEU A 67 -6.50 -7.82 -14.25
C LEU A 67 -5.52 -8.57 -15.16
N ALA A 68 -5.69 -8.48 -16.48
CA ALA A 68 -4.77 -9.08 -17.44
C ALA A 68 -3.36 -8.47 -17.40
N GLN A 69 -3.21 -7.21 -16.97
CA GLN A 69 -1.92 -6.49 -17.00
C GLN A 69 -0.93 -6.99 -15.93
N ILE A 70 -1.45 -7.53 -14.82
CA ILE A 70 -0.67 -7.99 -13.67
C ILE A 70 -0.37 -9.50 -13.71
N LYS A 71 -0.88 -10.23 -14.71
CA LYS A 71 -0.71 -11.69 -14.81
C LYS A 71 0.77 -12.08 -14.86
N ASP A 72 1.55 -11.36 -15.65
CA ASP A 72 3.00 -11.60 -15.84
C ASP A 72 3.89 -10.83 -14.87
N PHE A 73 3.33 -9.98 -14.01
CA PHE A 73 4.13 -9.22 -13.04
C PHE A 73 4.49 -10.09 -11.84
N GLU A 74 5.79 -10.17 -11.56
CA GLU A 74 6.33 -10.86 -10.39
C GLU A 74 7.37 -9.97 -9.72
N ILE A 75 7.25 -9.80 -8.40
CA ILE A 75 8.24 -9.08 -7.61
C ILE A 75 9.26 -10.09 -7.12
N THR A 76 10.42 -10.15 -7.79
CA THR A 76 11.51 -11.08 -7.44
C THR A 76 12.37 -10.57 -6.28
N TYR A 77 12.18 -9.31 -5.87
CA TYR A 77 12.99 -8.68 -4.83
C TYR A 77 12.66 -9.25 -3.44
N PRO A 78 13.65 -9.79 -2.68
CA PRO A 78 13.39 -10.49 -1.43
C PRO A 78 12.74 -9.61 -0.36
N THR A 79 13.04 -8.31 -0.35
CA THR A 79 12.45 -7.32 0.57
C THR A 79 10.95 -7.11 0.33
N TYR A 80 10.50 -7.25 -0.93
CA TYR A 80 9.13 -6.95 -1.36
C TYR A 80 8.33 -8.20 -1.75
N ASN A 81 8.92 -9.40 -1.64
CA ASN A 81 8.27 -10.67 -1.99
C ASN A 81 6.94 -10.91 -1.23
N LYS A 82 6.78 -10.31 -0.04
CA LYS A 82 5.51 -10.32 0.70
C LYS A 82 4.33 -9.71 -0.07
N LEU A 83 4.60 -8.77 -0.98
CA LEU A 83 3.59 -8.12 -1.82
C LEU A 83 3.02 -9.07 -2.89
N ASN A 84 3.71 -10.15 -3.26
CA ASN A 84 3.17 -11.16 -4.17
C ASN A 84 1.91 -11.83 -3.60
N LYS A 85 1.69 -11.81 -2.28
CA LYS A 85 0.43 -12.25 -1.66
C LYS A 85 -0.75 -11.36 -2.04
N LEU A 86 -0.51 -10.06 -2.25
CA LEU A 86 -1.54 -9.10 -2.66
C LEU A 86 -2.04 -9.39 -4.07
N LYS A 87 -1.26 -10.03 -4.94
CA LYS A 87 -1.69 -10.41 -6.29
C LYS A 87 -2.98 -11.27 -6.29
N LYS A 88 -3.20 -12.07 -5.24
CA LYS A 88 -4.41 -12.90 -5.08
C LYS A 88 -5.54 -12.20 -4.33
N ILE A 89 -5.21 -11.33 -3.37
CA ILE A 89 -6.18 -10.71 -2.46
C ILE A 89 -6.71 -9.40 -3.05
N ASN A 90 -5.78 -8.56 -3.51
CA ASN A 90 -6.05 -7.23 -4.00
C ASN A 90 -5.15 -6.90 -5.22
N PRO A 91 -5.58 -7.27 -6.43
CA PRO A 91 -4.80 -7.10 -7.65
C PRO A 91 -4.49 -5.63 -7.97
N GLU A 92 -5.41 -4.71 -7.65
CA GLU A 92 -5.23 -3.29 -7.87
C GLU A 92 -4.08 -2.74 -6.99
N ALA A 93 -4.07 -3.08 -5.70
CA ALA A 93 -3.00 -2.67 -4.80
C ALA A 93 -1.63 -3.22 -5.25
N PHE A 94 -1.59 -4.48 -5.71
CA PHE A 94 -0.37 -5.09 -6.24
C PHE A 94 0.17 -4.32 -7.45
N TYR A 95 -0.69 -3.93 -8.39
CA TYR A 95 -0.30 -3.15 -9.56
C TYR A 95 0.41 -1.85 -9.19
N TYR A 96 -0.19 -1.06 -8.28
CA TYR A 96 0.38 0.24 -7.89
C TYR A 96 1.70 0.10 -7.14
N PHE A 97 1.85 -0.91 -6.28
CA PHE A 97 3.12 -1.20 -5.62
C PHE A 97 4.19 -1.66 -6.61
N TYR A 98 3.86 -2.54 -7.55
CA TYR A 98 4.78 -2.98 -8.59
C TYR A 98 5.30 -1.79 -9.40
N LYS A 99 4.40 -0.91 -9.84
CA LYS A 99 4.76 0.32 -10.55
C LYS A 99 5.57 1.30 -9.69
N ALA A 100 5.29 1.39 -8.40
CA ALA A 100 6.09 2.21 -7.49
C ALA A 100 7.53 1.69 -7.36
N ILE A 101 7.71 0.36 -7.31
CA ILE A 101 9.04 -0.28 -7.24
C ILE A 101 9.78 -0.09 -8.58
N GLU A 102 9.11 -0.36 -9.70
CA GLU A 102 9.66 -0.17 -11.05
C GLU A 102 10.12 1.28 -11.26
N LEU A 103 9.28 2.27 -10.92
CA LEU A 103 9.66 3.69 -11.04
C LEU A 103 10.82 4.08 -10.13
N ARG A 104 10.93 3.43 -8.96
CA ARG A 104 12.00 3.72 -8.01
C ARG A 104 13.35 3.14 -8.45
N ASN A 105 13.41 2.32 -9.51
CA ASN A 105 14.63 1.66 -10.01
C ASN A 105 15.41 0.96 -8.88
N ILE A 106 14.73 0.11 -8.10
CA ILE A 106 15.38 -0.79 -7.12
C ILE A 106 15.32 -2.21 -7.65
#